data_AF-A0A9D8BKP7-F1
#
_entry.id   AF-A0A9D8BKP7-F1
#
_cell.length_a   1.000
_cell.length_b   1.000
_cell.length_c   1.000
_cell.angle_alpha   90.00
_cell.angle_beta   90.00
_cell.angle_gamma   90.00
#
_symmetry.space_group_name_H-M   'P 1'
#
loop_
_entity.id
_entity.type
_entity.pdbx_description
1 polymer ?
#
loop_
_entity_poly.entity_id
_entity_poly.type
_entity_poly.pdbx_seq_one_letter_code
_entity_poly.pdbx_strand_id
1 'polypeptide(L)' 'AGRTLGNPYFTGEGPWYHMLVIRGYDQKYFITNDPGTRRGEAYSYKHDVLLNAVHDWTGVAEETENGEKRMLIVTPK' A
#
# COMPACT_ATOMS: atom_id res chain seq x y z
N ALA A 1 -7.86 -0.73 -1.86
CA ALA A 1 -7.10 0.25 -2.67
C ALA A 1 -6.29 1.19 -1.75
N GLY A 2 -5.73 2.30 -2.24
CA GLY A 2 -4.83 3.16 -1.44
C GLY A 2 -5.47 3.72 -0.16
N ARG A 3 -6.75 4.07 -0.20
CA ARG A 3 -7.53 4.54 0.97
C ARG A 3 -7.69 3.46 2.05
N THR A 4 -7.77 2.20 1.63
CA THR A 4 -7.91 1.03 2.52
C THR A 4 -6.66 0.82 3.39
N LEU A 5 -5.51 1.43 3.06
CA LEU A 5 -4.32 1.38 3.91
C LEU A 5 -4.56 2.01 5.29
N GLY A 6 -5.48 2.98 5.39
CA GLY A 6 -5.82 3.62 6.66
C GLY A 6 -4.63 4.32 7.33
N ASN A 7 -3.63 4.75 6.56
CA ASN A 7 -2.47 5.47 7.10
C ASN A 7 -2.95 6.84 7.62
N PRO A 8 -2.89 7.10 8.94
CA PRO A 8 -3.40 8.34 9.53
C PRO A 8 -2.59 9.58 9.15
N TYR A 9 -1.49 9.40 8.41
CA TYR A 9 -0.62 10.49 7.97
C TYR A 9 -0.88 10.92 6.52
N PHE A 10 -1.82 10.30 5.81
CA PHE A 10 -2.34 10.87 4.57
C PHE A 10 -3.27 12.06 4.87
N THR A 11 -3.31 13.01 3.95
CA THR A 11 -4.29 14.10 3.99
C THR A 11 -5.62 13.67 3.38
N GLY A 12 -6.74 14.10 3.95
CA GLY A 12 -8.07 13.70 3.48
C GLY A 12 -8.31 12.20 3.67
N GLU A 13 -8.92 11.56 2.68
CA GLU A 13 -9.19 10.11 2.70
C GLU A 13 -7.99 9.26 2.24
N GLY A 14 -6.92 9.90 1.75
CA GLY A 14 -5.79 9.23 1.11
C GLY A 14 -6.01 8.95 -0.38
N PRO A 15 -4.98 8.36 -1.04
CA PRO A 15 -4.96 8.16 -2.48
C PRO A 15 -5.92 7.04 -2.93
N TRP A 16 -6.56 7.19 -4.08
CA TRP A 16 -7.37 6.12 -4.69
C TRP A 16 -6.50 4.90 -5.04
N TYR A 17 -5.46 5.14 -5.85
CA TYR A 17 -4.47 4.15 -6.24
C TYR A 17 -3.11 4.55 -5.71
N HIS A 18 -2.35 3.58 -5.21
CA HIS A 18 -1.10 3.86 -4.51
C HIS A 18 -0.08 2.74 -4.70
N MET A 19 1.18 3.13 -4.83
CA MET A 19 2.31 2.20 -4.88
C MET A 19 3.28 2.53 -3.75
N LEU A 20 3.71 1.50 -3.04
CA LEU A 20 4.72 1.60 -1.98
C LEU A 20 5.69 0.42 -2.07
N VAL A 21 6.80 0.52 -1.37
CA VAL A 21 7.84 -0.52 -1.34
C VAL A 21 7.82 -1.22 0.02
N ILE A 22 7.70 -2.55 0.02
CA ILE A 22 7.97 -3.38 1.19
C ILE A 22 9.48 -3.65 1.22
N ARG A 23 10.14 -3.31 2.33
CA ARG A 23 11.59 -3.50 2.53
C ARG A 23 11.94 -4.55 3.57
N GLY A 24 10.94 -5.08 4.26
CA GLY A 24 11.11 -6.13 5.27
C GLY A 24 9.77 -6.54 5.88
N TYR A 25 9.79 -7.58 6.70
CA TYR A 25 8.62 -8.06 7.43
C TYR A 25 9.04 -8.79 8.71
N ASP A 26 8.11 -8.86 9.66
CA ASP A 26 8.19 -9.73 10.83
C ASP A 26 6.96 -10.67 10.87
N GLN A 27 6.67 -11.26 12.04
CA GLN A 27 5.54 -12.18 12.22
C GLN A 27 4.16 -11.54 12.03
N LYS A 28 4.05 -10.20 12.08
CA LYS A 28 2.78 -9.48 12.09
C LYS A 28 2.72 -8.31 11.10
N TYR A 29 3.86 -7.72 10.77
CA TYR A 29 3.95 -6.47 10.03
C TYR A 29 4.81 -6.59 8.77
N PHE A 30 4.41 -5.83 7.75
CA PHE A 30 5.28 -5.42 6.66
C PHE A 30 5.87 -4.05 6.99
N ILE A 31 7.18 -3.92 6.83
CA ILE A 31 7.91 -2.65 6.97
C ILE A 31 8.01 -2.03 5.59
N THR A 32 7.46 -0.84 5.44
CA THR A 32 7.32 -0.17 4.15
C THR A 32 8.07 1.15 4.09
N ASN A 33 8.37 1.60 2.87
CA ASN A 33 8.58 3.01 2.58
C ASN A 33 7.35 3.50 1.81
N ASP A 34 6.49 4.25 2.50
CA ASP A 34 5.18 4.67 2.00
C ASP A 34 5.18 6.14 1.54
N PRO A 35 5.22 6.43 0.23
CA PRO A 35 5.27 7.80 -0.26
C PRO A 35 3.92 8.53 -0.05
N GLY A 36 3.92 9.86 -0.18
CA GLY A 36 2.71 10.67 -0.01
C GLY A 36 2.48 11.17 1.43
N THR A 37 3.41 10.87 2.34
CA THR A 37 3.46 11.46 3.68
C THR A 37 4.90 11.73 4.12
N ARG A 38 5.08 12.67 5.07
CA ARG A 38 6.38 12.92 5.73
C ARG A 38 6.77 11.83 6.73
N ARG A 39 5.85 10.89 7.03
CA ARG A 39 6.02 9.82 8.04
C ARG A 39 5.94 8.43 7.42
N GLY A 40 6.31 8.33 6.15
CA GLY A 40 6.23 7.11 5.37
C GLY A 40 7.44 6.19 5.49
N GLU A 41 8.57 6.72 5.93
CA GLU A 41 9.78 5.92 6.14
C GLU A 41 9.56 4.88 7.24
N ALA A 42 9.86 3.62 6.94
CA ALA A 42 9.71 2.49 7.86
C ALA A 42 8.29 2.29 8.41
N TYR A 43 7.26 2.87 7.78
CA TYR A 43 5.90 2.73 8.26
C TYR A 43 5.47 1.26 8.20
N SER A 44 4.86 0.78 9.27
CA SER A 44 4.55 -0.63 9.44
C SER A 44 3.06 -0.89 9.33
N TYR A 45 2.67 -1.71 8.36
CA TYR A 45 1.30 -2.18 8.19
C TYR A 45 1.18 -3.61 8.70
N LYS A 46 0.04 -3.96 9.32
CA LYS A 46 -0.26 -5.37 9.55
C LYS A 46 -0.38 -6.10 8.22
N HIS A 47 -0.03 -7.39 8.20
CA HIS A 47 -0.08 -8.20 6.97
C HIS A 47 -1.46 -8.18 6.31
N ASP A 48 -2.53 -8.34 7.10
CA ASP A 48 -3.91 -8.32 6.62
C ASP A 48 -4.30 -6.97 6.03
N VAL A 49 -3.98 -5.86 6.71
CA VAL A 49 -4.26 -4.50 6.23
C VAL A 49 -3.60 -4.26 4.88
N LEU A 50 -2.30 -4.54 4.75
CA LEU A 50 -1.59 -4.28 3.50
C LEU A 50 -2.10 -5.18 2.36
N LEU A 51 -2.22 -6.50 2.60
CA LEU A 51 -2.65 -7.46 1.57
C LEU A 51 -4.11 -7.27 1.16
N ASN A 52 -4.96 -6.74 2.03
CA ASN A 52 -6.33 -6.35 1.68
C ASN A 52 -6.39 -5.04 0.89
N ALA A 53 -5.39 -4.16 1.04
CA ALA A 53 -5.32 -2.91 0.29
C ALA A 53 -4.73 -3.04 -1.13
N VAL A 54 -4.10 -4.18 -1.46
CA VAL A 54 -3.52 -4.43 -2.80
C VAL A 54 -4.62 -4.59 -3.85
N HIS A 55 -4.66 -3.66 -4.80
CA HIS A 55 -5.48 -3.75 -6.01
C HIS A 55 -4.77 -3.03 -7.16
N ASP A 56 -4.85 -3.60 -8.35
CA ASP A 56 -4.31 -2.98 -9.56
C ASP A 56 -5.23 -1.88 -10.10
N TRP A 57 -4.68 -1.04 -10.99
CA TRP A 57 -5.41 0.06 -11.58
C TRP A 57 -6.47 -0.44 -12.59
N THR A 58 -7.72 -0.01 -12.43
CA THR A 58 -8.83 -0.41 -13.31
C THR A 58 -9.06 0.55 -14.47
N GLY A 59 -8.41 1.72 -14.47
CA GLY A 59 -8.71 2.82 -15.40
C GLY A 59 -9.61 3.90 -14.80
N VAL A 60 -10.30 3.61 -13.69
CA VAL A 60 -11.25 4.50 -13.01
C VAL A 60 -10.93 4.53 -11.51
N ALA A 61 -10.77 5.74 -10.95
CA ALA A 61 -10.25 5.90 -9.59
C ALA A 61 -11.14 5.26 -8.53
N GLU A 62 -12.44 5.49 -8.65
CA GLU A 62 -13.50 5.02 -7.79
C GLU A 62 -13.66 3.50 -7.82
N GLU A 63 -13.22 2.86 -8.90
CA GLU A 63 -13.35 1.41 -9.10
C GLU A 63 -12.07 0.64 -8.74
N THR A 64 -11.02 1.32 -8.27
CA THR A 64 -9.72 0.71 -7.96
C THR A 64 -9.85 -0.47 -6.99
N GLU A 65 -10.83 -0.46 -6.08
CA GLU A 65 -11.08 -1.56 -5.13
C GLU A 65 -11.54 -2.87 -5.80
N ASN A 66 -11.93 -2.83 -7.07
CA ASN A 66 -12.29 -4.02 -7.86
C ASN A 66 -11.11 -4.57 -8.67
N GLY A 67 -9.97 -3.87 -8.66
CA GLY A 67 -8.77 -4.31 -9.37
C GLY A 67 -8.20 -5.61 -8.81
N GLU A 68 -7.63 -6.42 -9.69
CA GLU A 68 -6.97 -7.67 -9.30
C GLU A 68 -5.80 -7.41 -8.36
N LYS A 69 -5.54 -8.33 -7.44
CA LYS A 69 -4.39 -8.20 -6.53
C LYS A 69 -3.10 -8.50 -7.31
N ARG A 70 -2.25 -7.49 -7.50
CA ARG A 70 -0.96 -7.62 -8.19
C ARG A 70 0.19 -7.11 -7.31
N MET A 71 1.32 -7.82 -7.33
CA MET A 71 2.55 -7.42 -6.64
C MET A 71 3.74 -7.63 -7.57
N LEU A 72 4.69 -6.69 -7.56
CA LEU A 72 5.96 -6.81 -8.26
C LEU A 72 7.03 -7.29 -7.28
N ILE A 73 7.68 -8.41 -7.60
CA ILE A 73 8.82 -8.92 -6.83
C ILE A 73 10.09 -8.56 -7.61
N VAL A 74 10.95 -7.76 -6.99
CA VAL A 74 12.24 -7.36 -7.57
C VAL A 74 13.33 -8.12 -6.85
N THR A 75 14.15 -8.86 -7.60
CA THR A 75 15.32 -9.57 -7.07
C THR A 75 16.61 -8.95 -7.63
N PRO A 76 17.71 -8.98 -6.88
CA PRO A 76 19.04 -8.69 -7.44
C PRO A 76 19.31 -9.56 -8.67
N LYS A 77 20.18 -9.06 -9.56
CA LYS A 77 20.67 -9.80 -10.73
C LYS A 77 21.70 -10.85 -10.32
#